data_AF-A0A9X2WC86-F1
#
_entry.id   AF-A0A9X2WC86-F1
#
_cell.length_a   1.000
_cell.length_b   1.000
_cell.length_c   1.000
_cell.angle_alpha   90.00
_cell.angle_beta   90.00
_cell.angle_gamma   90.00
#
_symmetry.space_group_name_H-M   'P 1'
#
loop_
_entity.id
_entity.type
_entity.pdbx_description
1 polymer ?
#
loop_
_entity_poly.entity_id
_entity_poly.type
_entity_poly.pdbx_seq_one_letter_code
_entity_poly.pdbx_strand_id
1 'polypeptide(L)'
;MRVYWDTFFRRLLAILTAGLLFLVPAAYAECLDRDAKAASDEKAKAYFKVAEIFHPARVLKVHHPSRRKEVASYVKTGEKHYSIFTLIDADCNARFIKRTRQGD
;
A
#
# COMPACT_ATOMS: atom_id res chain seq x y z
N MET A 1 -16.31 -45.63 -31.68
CA MET A 1 -16.04 -44.23 -32.08
C MET A 1 -16.66 -43.20 -31.14
N ARG A 2 -17.92 -43.34 -30.68
CA ARG A 2 -18.60 -42.36 -29.81
C ARG A 2 -17.92 -42.15 -28.44
N VAL A 3 -17.52 -43.23 -27.75
CA VAL A 3 -16.82 -43.19 -26.45
C VAL A 3 -15.47 -42.46 -26.49
N TYR A 4 -14.73 -42.60 -27.60
CA TYR A 4 -13.42 -41.96 -27.78
C TYR A 4 -13.56 -40.43 -27.86
N TRP A 5 -14.61 -39.97 -28.54
CA TRP A 5 -14.97 -38.57 -28.66
C TRP A 5 -15.34 -37.96 -27.31
N ASP A 6 -16.14 -38.65 -26.50
CA ASP A 6 -16.53 -38.19 -25.16
C ASP A 6 -15.31 -38.05 -24.23
N THR A 7 -14.41 -39.03 -24.24
CA THR A 7 -13.17 -38.95 -23.44
C THR A 7 -12.22 -37.86 -23.91
N PHE A 8 -12.16 -37.62 -25.23
CA PHE A 8 -11.35 -36.56 -25.82
C PHE A 8 -11.89 -35.18 -25.43
N PHE A 9 -13.21 -34.95 -25.56
CA PHE A 9 -13.85 -33.69 -25.18
C PHE A 9 -13.75 -33.41 -23.68
N ARG A 10 -13.88 -34.44 -22.84
CA ARG A 10 -13.77 -34.29 -21.38
C ARG A 10 -12.35 -33.94 -20.94
N ARG A 11 -11.33 -34.49 -21.61
CA ARG A 11 -9.91 -34.13 -21.40
C ARG A 11 -9.60 -32.73 -21.93
N LEU A 12 -10.11 -32.38 -23.11
CA LEU A 12 -9.95 -31.05 -23.71
C LEU A 12 -10.57 -29.97 -22.81
N LEU A 13 -11.78 -30.22 -22.30
CA LEU A 13 -12.47 -29.32 -21.38
C LEU A 13 -11.67 -29.15 -20.09
N ALA A 14 -11.14 -30.25 -19.51
CA ALA A 14 -10.32 -30.19 -18.31
C ALA A 14 -9.04 -29.35 -18.50
N ILE A 15 -8.35 -29.53 -19.64
CA ILE A 15 -7.14 -28.76 -19.99
C ILE A 15 -7.47 -27.28 -20.18
N LEU A 16 -8.56 -26.96 -20.86
CA LEU A 16 -9.02 -25.58 -21.06
C LEU A 16 -9.39 -24.90 -19.73
N THR A 17 -10.09 -25.60 -18.84
CA THR A 17 -10.43 -25.07 -17.50
C THR A 17 -9.18 -24.86 -16.64
N ALA A 18 -8.18 -25.75 -16.73
CA ALA A 18 -6.92 -25.58 -16.00
C ALA A 18 -6.10 -24.41 -16.56
N GLY A 19 -6.08 -24.21 -17.88
CA GLY A 19 -5.42 -23.07 -18.52
C GLY A 19 -6.00 -21.72 -18.12
N LEU A 20 -7.32 -21.62 -17.90
CA LEU A 20 -7.98 -20.38 -17.49
C LEU A 20 -7.55 -19.89 -16.11
N LEU A 21 -7.17 -20.78 -15.19
CA LEU A 21 -6.74 -20.41 -13.83
C LEU A 21 -5.38 -19.69 -13.81
N PHE A 22 -4.55 -19.85 -14.84
CA PHE A 22 -3.26 -19.18 -14.95
C PHE A 22 -3.34 -17.76 -15.53
N LEU A 23 -4.51 -17.34 -16.02
CA LEU A 23 -4.73 -16.01 -16.60
C LEU A 23 -5.17 -14.95 -15.56
N VAL A 24 -5.21 -15.29 -14.28
CA VAL A 24 -5.55 -14.30 -13.25
C VAL A 24 -4.39 -13.29 -13.17
N PRO A 25 -4.61 -12.00 -13.51
CA PRO A 25 -3.58 -11.01 -13.33
C PRO A 25 -3.24 -10.92 -11.85
N ALA A 26 -1.95 -10.84 -11.53
CA ALA A 26 -1.52 -10.57 -10.17
C ALA A 26 -2.16 -9.24 -9.73
N ALA A 27 -3.13 -9.31 -8.83
CA ALA A 27 -3.65 -8.11 -8.19
C ALA A 27 -2.49 -7.51 -7.41
N TYR A 28 -1.93 -6.39 -7.89
CA TYR A 28 -1.00 -5.61 -7.09
C TYR A 28 -1.76 -5.14 -5.86
N ALA A 29 -1.34 -5.59 -4.68
CA ALA A 29 -1.86 -5.06 -3.44
C ALA A 29 -1.56 -3.57 -3.42
N GLU A 30 -2.59 -2.73 -3.62
CA GLU A 30 -2.45 -1.30 -3.44
C GLU A 30 -2.61 -1.00 -1.95
N CYS A 31 -1.57 -0.45 -1.32
CA CYS A 31 -1.65 0.00 0.07
C CYS A 31 -2.83 0.98 0.24
N LEU A 32 -3.84 0.57 1.00
CA LEU A 32 -5.04 1.39 1.22
C LEU A 32 -4.68 2.69 1.95
N ASP A 33 -5.48 3.74 1.75
CA ASP A 33 -5.22 5.04 2.39
C ASP A 33 -5.14 4.94 3.92
N ARG A 34 -5.91 4.04 4.52
CA ARG A 34 -5.85 3.75 5.96
C ARG A 34 -4.48 3.19 6.35
N ASP A 35 -3.99 2.21 5.62
CA ASP A 35 -2.76 1.50 5.95
C ASP A 35 -1.54 2.38 5.63
N ALA A 36 -1.62 3.19 4.57
CA ALA A 36 -0.61 4.19 4.24
C ALA A 36 -0.49 5.28 5.30
N LYS A 37 -1.62 5.73 5.87
CA LYS A 37 -1.65 6.66 7.01
C LYS A 37 -1.03 6.03 8.25
N ALA A 38 -1.40 4.79 8.58
CA ALA A 38 -0.84 4.07 9.72
C ALA A 38 0.68 3.86 9.60
N ALA A 39 1.17 3.44 8.44
CA ALA A 39 2.59 3.28 8.17
C ALA A 39 3.35 4.60 8.25
N SER A 40 2.73 5.70 7.78
CA SER A 40 3.30 7.04 7.93
C SER A 40 3.40 7.47 9.39
N ASP A 41 2.33 7.30 10.17
CA ASP A 41 2.29 7.65 11.60
C ASP A 41 3.30 6.83 12.41
N GLU A 42 3.41 5.52 12.15
CA GLU A 42 4.40 4.64 12.78
C GLU A 42 5.83 5.13 12.49
N LYS A 43 6.14 5.36 11.21
CA LYS A 43 7.45 5.86 10.80
C LYS A 43 7.75 7.23 11.39
N ALA A 44 6.74 8.10 11.49
CA ALA A 44 6.87 9.44 12.05
C ALA A 44 7.20 9.41 13.54
N LYS A 45 6.52 8.54 14.32
CA LYS A 45 6.81 8.34 15.74
C LYS A 45 8.23 7.81 15.98
N ALA A 46 8.69 6.89 15.13
CA ALA A 46 10.01 6.26 15.26
C ALA A 46 11.19 7.25 15.22
N TYR A 47 10.98 8.49 14.74
CA TYR A 47 12.02 9.53 14.74
C TYR A 47 12.18 10.27 16.08
N PHE A 48 11.33 10.00 17.07
CA PHE A 48 11.33 10.69 18.35
C PHE A 48 11.32 9.68 19.51
N LYS A 49 11.96 10.04 20.64
CA LYS A 49 11.95 9.19 21.84
C LYS A 49 10.56 9.10 22.47
N VAL A 50 9.82 10.22 22.46
CA VAL A 50 8.44 10.34 22.94
C VAL A 50 7.69 11.16 21.91
N ALA A 51 6.66 10.58 21.30
CA ALA A 51 5.88 11.23 20.24
C ALA A 51 4.42 10.82 20.26
N GLU A 52 3.56 11.79 20.03
CA GLU A 52 2.12 11.63 19.92
C GLU A 52 1.64 12.13 18.57
N ILE A 53 0.67 11.41 17.97
CA ILE A 53 -0.05 11.93 16.79
C ILE A 53 -1.15 12.85 17.31
N PHE A 54 -1.06 14.13 17.00
CA PHE A 54 -2.05 15.12 17.46
C PHE A 54 -3.11 15.43 16.40
N HIS A 55 -2.88 15.02 15.15
CA HIS A 55 -3.84 15.16 14.06
C HIS A 55 -3.74 13.97 13.10
N PRO A 56 -4.87 13.43 12.58
CA PRO A 56 -4.83 12.28 11.68
C PRO A 56 -3.97 12.53 10.44
N ALA A 57 -3.19 11.52 10.04
CA ALA A 57 -2.40 11.59 8.82
C ALA A 57 -3.26 11.77 7.56
N ARG A 58 -2.69 12.41 6.54
CA ARG A 58 -3.37 12.73 5.28
C ARG A 58 -2.54 12.27 4.09
N VAL A 59 -3.19 11.57 3.16
CA VAL A 59 -2.62 11.33 1.83
C VAL A 59 -2.69 12.66 1.07
N LEU A 60 -1.53 13.15 0.63
CA LEU A 60 -1.41 14.42 -0.08
C LEU A 60 -1.37 14.22 -1.60
N LYS A 61 -0.71 13.14 -2.05
CA LYS A 61 -0.52 12.86 -3.47
C LYS A 61 -0.41 11.36 -3.72
N VAL A 62 -0.94 10.92 -4.85
CA VAL A 62 -0.72 9.58 -5.41
C VAL A 62 0.09 9.74 -6.70
N HIS A 63 1.26 9.11 -6.76
CA HIS A 63 2.15 9.19 -7.92
C HIS A 63 1.76 8.16 -8.97
N HIS A 64 1.61 8.56 -10.22
CA HIS A 64 1.43 7.66 -11.35
C HIS A 64 2.76 7.48 -12.11
N PRO A 65 3.06 6.28 -12.66
CA PRO A 65 2.26 5.05 -12.61
C PRO A 65 2.50 4.20 -11.35
N SER A 66 3.47 4.57 -10.51
CA SER A 66 3.96 3.73 -9.40
C SER A 66 2.98 3.53 -8.22
N ARG A 67 1.87 4.27 -8.20
CA ARG A 67 0.83 4.29 -7.14
C ARG A 67 1.36 4.62 -5.74
N ARG A 68 2.61 5.11 -5.62
CA ARG A 68 3.19 5.53 -4.34
C ARG A 68 2.41 6.71 -3.78
N LYS A 69 2.23 6.75 -2.47
CA LYS A 69 1.48 7.80 -1.77
C LYS A 69 2.41 8.69 -0.98
N GLU A 70 2.35 10.00 -1.21
CA GLU A 70 2.92 10.96 -0.27
C GLU A 70 1.90 11.17 0.85
N VAL A 71 2.32 10.91 2.09
CA VAL A 71 1.49 11.01 3.28
C VAL A 71 2.15 11.96 4.27
N ALA A 72 1.36 12.86 4.85
CA ALA A 72 1.78 13.72 5.94
C ALA A 72 1.21 13.22 7.27
N SER A 73 2.10 13.07 8.25
CA SER A 73 1.79 12.72 9.64
C SER A 73 2.15 13.88 10.56
N TYR A 74 1.36 14.07 11.61
CA TYR A 74 1.42 15.25 12.46
C TYR A 74 1.79 14.85 13.89
N VAL A 75 3.06 15.09 14.24
CA VAL A 75 3.67 14.60 15.49
C VAL A 75 3.94 15.74 16.45
N LYS A 76 3.62 15.52 17.72
CA LYS A 76 3.99 16.36 18.85
C LYS A 76 5.03 15.64 19.71
N THR A 77 6.09 16.35 20.10
CA THR A 77 7.12 15.88 21.05
C THR A 77 7.44 17.00 22.04
N GLY A 78 7.01 16.84 23.29
CA GLY A 78 7.00 17.94 24.26
C GLY A 78 6.13 19.09 23.76
N GLU A 79 6.70 20.28 23.64
CA GLU A 79 5.99 21.48 23.15
C GLU A 79 6.09 21.68 21.63
N LYS A 80 6.90 20.86 20.94
CA LYS A 80 7.19 21.05 19.52
C LYS A 80 6.25 20.22 18.65
N HIS A 81 5.78 20.83 17.56
CA HIS A 81 4.91 20.20 16.56
C HIS A 81 5.65 20.07 15.23
N TYR A 82 5.48 18.92 14.57
CA TYR A 82 6.14 18.59 13.32
C TYR A 82 5.15 17.98 12.32
N SER A 83 5.32 18.36 11.05
CA SER A 83 4.79 17.60 9.92
C SER A 83 5.90 16.69 9.39
N ILE A 84 5.65 15.39 9.37
CA ILE A 84 6.53 14.37 8.79
C ILE A 84 5.91 13.88 7.49
N PHE A 85 6.67 13.92 6.40
CA PHE A 85 6.19 13.52 5.09
C PHE A 85 6.91 12.24 4.67
N THR A 86 6.14 11.23 4.28
CA THR A 86 6.64 9.91 3.87
C THR A 86 6.12 9.54 2.50
N LEU A 87 6.93 8.77 1.76
CA LEU A 87 6.51 8.07 0.56
C LEU A 87 6.16 6.63 0.96
N ILE A 88 4.92 6.23 0.71
CA ILE A 88 4.42 4.87 0.96
C ILE A 88 4.37 4.12 -0.38
N ASP A 89 4.91 2.91 -0.45
CA ASP A 89 4.82 2.05 -1.62
C ASP A 89 3.58 1.13 -1.61
N ALA A 90 3.47 0.27 -2.62
CA ALA A 90 2.35 -0.66 -2.77
C ALA A 90 2.25 -1.66 -1.60
N ASP A 91 3.40 -2.01 -1.00
CA ASP A 91 3.52 -2.94 0.13
C ASP A 91 3.40 -2.24 1.50
N CYS A 92 2.92 -0.99 1.53
CA CYS A 92 2.80 -0.14 2.72
C CYS A 92 4.14 0.19 3.43
N ASN A 93 5.29 0.09 2.75
CA ASN A 93 6.55 0.52 3.36
C ASN A 93 6.68 2.03 3.35
N ALA A 94 6.97 2.61 4.52
CA ALA A 94 7.15 4.05 4.67
C ALA A 94 8.62 4.49 4.56
N ARG A 95 8.90 5.36 3.58
CA ARG A 95 10.19 6.05 3.43
C ARG A 95 10.07 7.54 3.78
N PHE A 96 10.94 8.05 4.64
CA PHE A 96 10.98 9.48 4.95
C PHE A 96 11.37 10.32 3.73
N ILE A 97 10.69 11.45 3.57
CA ILE A 97 11.00 12.46 2.55
C ILE A 97 11.49 13.74 3.22
N LYS A 98 10.69 14.32 4.12
CA LYS A 98 10.98 15.61 4.76
C LYS A 98 10.28 15.76 6.11
N ARG A 99 10.81 16.67 6.93
CA ARG A 99 10.22 17.12 8.20
C ARG A 99 10.16 18.64 8.19
N THR A 100 9.05 19.18 8.69
CA THR A 100 8.87 20.63 8.88
C THR A 100 8.42 20.88 10.31
N ARG A 101 9.08 21.79 11.04
CA ARG A 101 8.58 22.27 12.34
C ARG A 101 7.42 23.23 12.07
N GLN A 102 6.32 23.06 12.80
CA GLN A 102 5.15 23.93 12.67
C GLN A 102 5.29 25.10 13.63
N GLY A 103 4.91 26.30 13.17
CA GLY A 103 4.90 27.52 14.00
C GLY A 103 6.28 28.09 14.33
N ASP A 104 7.30 27.81 13.49
CA ASP A 104 8.51 28.65 13.39
C ASP A 104 8.30 29.75 12.34
#